data_AF-A0A212EME7-F1
#
_entry.id   AF-A0A212EME7-F1
#
_cell.length_a   1.000
_cell.length_b   1.000
_cell.length_c   1.000
_cell.angle_alpha   90.00
_cell.angle_beta   90.00
_cell.angle_gamma   90.00
#
_symmetry.space_group_name_H-M   'P 1'
#
loop_
_entity.id
_entity.type
_entity.pdbx_description
1 polymer ?
#
loop_
_entity_poly.entity_id
_entity_poly.type
_entity_poly.pdbx_seq_one_letter_code
_entity_poly.pdbx_strand_id
1 'polypeptide(L)'
;MYKDYIKYFLATVLEFQVFEQLCAAAGHNGHLHECDIYRSRDAGRLLGETMQIGASKPASDVIRIMTRGKTNRISPESIVKFFRPLELWLRVQNRDEEVIGWNSNYEDVALFAPQRALASDSHLSPVVTLASFIVLFYK
;
A
#
# COMPACT_ATOMS: atom_id res chain seq x y z
N MET A 1 -7.38 -23.08 14.09
CA MET A 1 -8.09 -21.90 13.54
C MET A 1 -7.18 -20.70 13.23
N TYR A 2 -6.08 -20.44 13.95
CA TYR A 2 -5.12 -19.34 13.62
C TYR A 2 -4.29 -19.59 12.33
N LYS A 3 -4.04 -20.86 11.96
CA LYS A 3 -3.24 -21.24 10.78
C LYS A 3 -3.83 -20.76 9.45
N ASP A 4 -5.14 -20.49 9.37
CA ASP A 4 -5.78 -20.21 8.08
C ASP A 4 -5.62 -18.77 7.59
N TYR A 5 -5.36 -17.79 8.46
CA TYR A 5 -5.18 -16.40 8.01
C TYR A 5 -3.72 -16.07 7.71
N ILE A 6 -2.78 -16.62 8.48
CA ILE A 6 -1.36 -16.38 8.27
C ILE A 6 -0.88 -16.86 6.89
N LYS A 7 -1.55 -17.85 6.30
CA LYS A 7 -1.25 -18.31 4.95
C LYS A 7 -1.40 -17.20 3.91
N TYR A 8 -2.41 -16.33 4.05
CA TYR A 8 -2.63 -15.22 3.11
C TYR A 8 -1.59 -14.12 3.29
N PHE A 9 -1.26 -13.80 4.53
CA PHE A 9 -0.20 -12.85 4.84
C PHE A 9 1.14 -13.32 4.26
N LEU A 10 1.54 -14.57 4.53
CA LEU A 10 2.80 -15.13 4.02
C LEU A 10 2.78 -15.31 2.51
N ALA A 11 1.65 -15.71 1.92
CA ALA A 11 1.50 -15.81 0.46
C ALA A 11 1.75 -14.45 -0.19
N THR A 12 1.20 -13.36 0.37
CA THR A 12 1.41 -12.00 -0.13
C THR A 12 2.90 -11.64 -0.08
N VAL A 13 3.59 -11.89 1.03
CA VAL A 13 5.03 -11.58 1.12
C VAL A 13 5.85 -12.40 0.13
N LEU A 14 5.54 -13.70 0.02
CA LEU A 14 6.23 -14.60 -0.90
C LEU A 14 5.96 -14.25 -2.37
N GLU A 15 4.75 -13.79 -2.72
CA GLU A 15 4.39 -13.38 -4.08
C GLU A 15 5.38 -12.34 -4.62
N PHE A 16 5.60 -11.24 -3.88
CA PHE A 16 6.53 -10.20 -4.29
C PHE A 16 7.99 -10.66 -4.25
N GLN A 17 8.37 -11.47 -3.27
CA GLN A 17 9.73 -12.02 -3.17
C GLN A 17 10.05 -12.96 -4.35
N VAL A 18 9.11 -13.81 -4.73
CA VAL A 18 9.18 -14.69 -5.91
C VAL A 18 9.24 -13.85 -7.18
N PHE A 19 8.32 -12.89 -7.32
CA PHE A 19 8.25 -12.03 -8.49
C PHE A 19 9.56 -11.26 -8.72
N GLU A 20 10.17 -10.69 -7.67
CA GLU A 20 11.47 -10.02 -7.79
C GLU A 20 12.58 -10.93 -8.33
N GLN A 21 12.64 -12.20 -7.89
CA GLN A 21 13.66 -13.12 -8.40
C GLN A 21 13.38 -13.55 -9.85
N LEU A 22 12.11 -13.69 -10.22
CA LEU A 22 11.73 -13.97 -11.61
C LEU A 22 12.05 -12.78 -12.52
N CYS A 23 11.81 -11.55 -12.07
CA CYS A 23 12.19 -10.33 -12.78
C CYS A 23 13.71 -10.23 -12.97
N ALA A 24 14.48 -10.52 -11.91
CA ALA A 24 15.94 -10.58 -12.00
C ALA A 24 16.40 -11.68 -12.98
N ALA A 25 15.73 -12.83 -12.98
CA ALA A 25 16.00 -13.92 -13.92
C ALA A 25 15.61 -13.57 -15.38
N ALA A 26 14.60 -12.72 -15.57
CA ALA A 26 14.20 -12.20 -16.88
C ALA A 26 15.10 -11.07 -17.40
N GLY A 27 16.07 -10.61 -16.60
CA GLY A 27 16.96 -9.51 -16.98
C GLY A 27 16.29 -8.13 -16.94
N HIS A 28 15.18 -7.99 -16.20
CA HIS A 28 14.50 -6.71 -16.04
C HIS A 28 15.39 -5.70 -15.32
N ASN A 29 15.47 -4.49 -15.87
CA ASN A 29 16.12 -3.34 -15.26
C ASN A 29 15.09 -2.22 -15.11
N GLY A 30 14.94 -1.67 -13.91
CA GLY A 30 13.97 -0.60 -13.64
C GLY A 30 13.14 -0.86 -12.40
N HIS A 31 11.95 -0.26 -12.34
CA HIS A 31 11.05 -0.43 -11.22
C HIS A 31 10.39 -1.81 -11.26
N LEU A 32 10.21 -2.42 -10.09
CA LEU A 32 9.71 -3.80 -10.01
C LEU A 32 8.27 -3.93 -10.54
N HIS A 33 7.44 -2.89 -10.40
CA HIS A 33 6.07 -2.89 -10.89
C HIS A 33 5.94 -2.81 -12.42
N GLU A 34 7.01 -2.52 -13.14
CA GLU A 34 7.05 -2.48 -14.62
C GLU A 34 7.56 -3.79 -15.22
N CYS A 35 7.99 -4.73 -14.38
CA CYS A 35 8.56 -6.00 -14.83
C CYS A 35 7.50 -6.86 -15.54
N ASP A 36 7.89 -7.43 -16.68
CA ASP A 36 7.16 -8.50 -17.36
C ASP A 36 8.05 -9.73 -17.50
N ILE A 37 7.56 -10.88 -17.04
CA ILE A 37 8.26 -12.17 -17.13
C ILE A 37 7.87 -12.97 -18.38
N TYR A 38 6.99 -12.43 -19.23
CA TYR A 38 6.54 -13.08 -20.46
C TYR A 38 7.72 -13.45 -21.37
N ARG A 39 7.67 -14.67 -21.94
CA ARG A 39 8.71 -15.26 -22.80
C ARG A 39 10.11 -15.38 -22.19
N SER A 40 10.29 -15.13 -20.90
CA SER A 40 11.55 -15.38 -20.21
C SER A 40 11.75 -16.86 -19.92
N ARG A 41 12.61 -17.52 -20.70
CA ARG A 41 13.00 -18.92 -20.47
C ARG A 41 13.74 -19.10 -19.14
N ASP A 42 14.54 -18.12 -18.74
CA ASP A 42 15.32 -18.19 -17.51
C ASP A 42 14.46 -18.03 -16.25
N ALA A 43 13.45 -17.15 -16.30
CA ALA A 43 12.46 -17.05 -15.23
C ALA A 43 11.61 -18.33 -15.15
N GLY A 44 11.14 -18.85 -16.29
CA GLY A 44 10.37 -20.09 -16.36
C GLY A 44 11.16 -21.30 -15.83
N ARG A 45 12.45 -21.41 -16.15
CA ARG A 45 13.35 -22.45 -15.62
C ARG A 45 13.48 -22.35 -14.10
N LEU A 46 13.78 -21.16 -13.57
CA LEU A 46 13.89 -20.93 -12.13
C LEU A 46 12.60 -21.30 -11.39
N LEU A 47 11.44 -20.88 -11.93
CA LEU A 47 10.14 -21.20 -11.35
C LEU A 47 9.89 -22.71 -11.37
N GLY A 48 10.14 -23.36 -12.51
CA GLY A 48 9.95 -24.80 -12.69
C GLY A 48 10.82 -25.63 -11.74
N GLU A 49 12.12 -25.31 -11.64
CA GLU A 49 13.05 -25.96 -10.72
C GLU A 49 12.60 -25.80 -9.25
N THR A 50 12.10 -24.62 -8.89
CA THR A 50 11.62 -24.36 -7.53
C THR A 50 10.33 -25.14 -7.23
N MET A 51 9.36 -25.15 -8.15
CA MET A 51 8.06 -25.81 -7.95
C MET A 51 8.14 -27.33 -8.01
N GLN A 52 9.08 -27.92 -8.77
CA GLN A 52 9.28 -29.37 -8.83
C GLN A 52 9.67 -29.98 -7.47
N ILE A 53 10.28 -29.21 -6.57
CA ILE A 53 10.66 -29.69 -5.24
C ILE A 53 9.41 -30.06 -4.41
N GLY A 54 8.33 -29.30 -4.57
CA GLY A 54 7.12 -29.46 -3.77
C GLY A 54 7.41 -29.45 -2.26
N ALA A 55 6.83 -30.42 -1.54
CA ALA A 55 7.01 -30.57 -0.10
C ALA A 55 8.21 -31.47 0.29
N SER A 56 9.08 -31.86 -0.66
CA SER A 56 10.19 -32.78 -0.39
C SER A 56 11.33 -32.15 0.42
N LYS A 57 11.45 -30.82 0.44
CA LYS A 57 12.45 -30.07 1.20
C LYS A 57 11.80 -29.06 2.15
N PRO A 58 12.49 -28.65 3.23
CA PRO A 58 12.04 -27.55 4.07
C PRO A 58 11.84 -26.27 3.27
N ALA A 59 10.83 -25.47 3.62
CA ALA A 59 10.50 -24.24 2.91
C ALA A 59 11.67 -23.25 2.83
N SER A 60 12.51 -23.16 3.87
CA SER A 60 13.71 -22.32 3.87
C SER A 60 14.72 -22.71 2.79
N ASP A 61 14.86 -24.02 2.50
CA ASP A 61 15.72 -24.50 1.44
C ASP A 61 15.14 -24.20 0.06
N VAL A 62 13.81 -24.30 -0.09
CA VAL A 62 13.11 -23.90 -1.32
C VAL A 62 13.28 -22.40 -1.57
N ILE A 63 13.13 -21.56 -0.54
CA ILE A 63 13.37 -20.11 -0.63
C ILE A 63 14.83 -19.82 -1.00
N ARG A 64 15.79 -20.56 -0.44
CA ARG A 64 17.21 -20.42 -0.80
C ARG A 64 17.45 -20.73 -2.27
N ILE A 65 16.81 -21.76 -2.81
CA ILE A 65 16.90 -22.10 -4.23
C ILE A 65 16.26 -21.01 -5.09
N MET A 66 15.04 -20.59 -4.75
CA MET A 66 14.30 -19.56 -5.48
C MET A 66 15.05 -18.22 -5.54
N THR A 67 15.72 -17.85 -4.45
CA THR A 67 16.53 -16.63 -4.36
C THR A 67 17.96 -16.81 -4.86
N ARG A 68 18.28 -17.95 -5.48
CA ARG A 68 19.61 -18.30 -6.00
C ARG A 68 20.71 -18.13 -4.95
N GLY A 69 20.43 -18.53 -3.72
CA GLY A 69 21.37 -18.51 -2.59
C GLY A 69 21.41 -17.19 -1.81
N LYS A 70 20.69 -16.14 -2.21
CA LYS A 70 20.74 -14.83 -1.53
C LYS A 70 20.18 -14.87 -0.11
N THR A 71 19.10 -15.62 0.12
CA THR A 71 18.47 -15.72 1.45
C THR A 71 17.66 -17.01 1.58
N ASN A 72 17.54 -17.54 2.80
CA ASN A 72 16.63 -18.64 3.13
C ASN A 72 15.42 -18.17 3.96
N ARG A 73 15.21 -16.85 4.03
CA ARG A 73 14.16 -16.21 4.83
C ARG A 73 13.11 -15.56 3.94
N ILE A 74 11.90 -15.46 4.49
CA ILE A 74 10.83 -14.64 3.94
C ILE A 74 11.14 -13.18 4.29
N SER A 75 11.07 -12.28 3.31
CA SER A 75 11.39 -10.86 3.47
C SER A 75 10.30 -9.96 2.86
N PRO A 76 9.83 -8.91 3.57
CA PRO A 76 8.89 -7.94 3.03
C PRO A 76 9.55 -6.88 2.13
N GLU A 77 10.89 -6.90 1.99
CA GLU A 77 11.64 -5.90 1.22
C GLU A 77 11.17 -5.78 -0.23
N SER A 78 10.79 -6.91 -0.84
CA SER A 78 10.29 -6.93 -2.22
C SER A 78 8.93 -6.23 -2.37
N ILE A 79 8.06 -6.28 -1.36
CA ILE A 79 6.80 -5.51 -1.33
C ILE A 79 7.12 -4.02 -1.32
N VAL A 80 7.99 -3.59 -0.41
CA VAL A 80 8.38 -2.18 -0.28
C VAL A 80 9.03 -1.70 -1.57
N LYS A 81 9.89 -2.52 -2.20
CA LYS A 81 10.52 -2.19 -3.48
C LYS A 81 9.50 -2.04 -4.62
N PHE A 82 8.47 -2.89 -4.66
CA PHE A 82 7.38 -2.79 -5.63
C PHE A 82 6.63 -1.46 -5.51
N PHE A 83 6.22 -1.10 -4.28
CA PHE A 83 5.43 0.09 -4.01
C PHE A 83 6.24 1.37 -3.78
N ARG A 84 7.58 1.33 -3.85
CA ARG A 84 8.44 2.50 -3.59
C ARG A 84 8.04 3.76 -4.36
N PRO A 85 7.68 3.71 -5.65
CA PRO A 85 7.25 4.92 -6.38
C PRO A 85 5.96 5.51 -5.80
N LEU A 86 5.00 4.66 -5.42
CA LEU A 86 3.78 5.10 -4.74
C LEU A 86 4.07 5.66 -3.35
N GLU A 87 4.95 5.02 -2.59
CA GLU A 87 5.39 5.49 -1.28
C GLU A 87 6.01 6.90 -1.37
N LEU A 88 6.90 7.13 -2.33
CA LEU A 88 7.51 8.44 -2.56
C LEU A 88 6.46 9.49 -2.96
N TRP A 89 5.51 9.12 -3.82
CA TRP A 89 4.42 10.00 -4.20
C TRP A 89 3.54 10.37 -3.00
N LEU A 90 3.17 9.40 -2.16
CA LEU A 90 2.38 9.61 -0.94
C LEU A 90 3.10 10.52 0.06
N ARG A 91 4.43 10.40 0.20
CA ARG A 91 5.21 11.31 1.05
C ARG A 91 5.15 12.76 0.57
N VAL A 92 5.09 12.99 -0.74
CA VAL A 92 4.96 14.34 -1.30
C VAL A 92 3.55 14.89 -1.08
N GLN A 93 2.52 14.07 -1.31
CA GLN A 93 1.12 14.48 -1.10
C GLN A 93 0.84 14.79 0.37
N ASN A 94 1.34 13.97 1.28
CA ASN A 94 1.07 14.10 2.70
C ASN A 94 2.04 15.05 3.42
N ARG A 95 2.83 15.85 2.69
CA ARG A 95 3.86 16.72 3.30
C ARG A 95 3.27 17.84 4.16
N ASP A 96 2.07 18.29 3.80
CA ASP A 96 1.37 19.41 4.42
C ASP A 96 0.27 18.91 5.39
N GLU A 97 0.17 17.60 5.59
CA GLU A 97 -0.77 16.98 6.53
C GLU A 97 -0.29 17.18 7.97
N GLU A 98 -1.18 17.63 8.84
CA GLU A 98 -0.87 17.86 10.26
C GLU A 98 -0.56 16.55 11.00
N VAL A 99 -1.18 15.44 10.58
CA VAL A 99 -1.03 14.12 11.20
C VAL A 99 -0.88 13.03 10.14
N ILE A 100 0.24 12.28 10.18
CA ILE A 100 0.43 11.04 9.40
C ILE A 100 0.34 9.86 10.37
N GLY A 101 -0.84 9.24 10.46
CA GLY A 101 -1.11 8.13 11.37
C GLY A 101 -2.57 8.09 11.80
N TRP A 102 -2.87 7.41 12.90
CA TRP A 102 -4.20 7.36 13.50
C TRP A 102 -4.10 7.56 15.01
N ASN A 103 -5.09 8.26 15.59
CA ASN A 103 -5.27 8.34 17.03
C ASN A 103 -6.14 7.16 17.49
N SER A 104 -5.76 6.51 18.59
CA SER A 104 -6.44 5.33 19.13
C SER A 104 -7.43 5.64 20.25
N ASN A 105 -7.67 6.92 20.56
CA ASN A 105 -8.67 7.30 21.53
C ASN A 105 -10.07 7.00 20.99
N TYR A 106 -10.89 6.36 21.82
CA TYR A 106 -12.20 5.80 21.48
C TYR A 106 -13.23 6.85 21.01
N GLU A 107 -12.94 8.14 21.18
CA GLU A 107 -13.80 9.25 20.78
C GLU A 107 -13.69 9.61 19.27
N ASP A 108 -12.70 9.06 18.54
CA ASP A 108 -12.43 9.39 17.13
C ASP A 108 -13.29 8.64 16.11
N VAL A 109 -14.26 7.83 16.56
CA VAL A 109 -15.29 7.24 15.67
C VAL A 109 -16.13 8.34 14.98
N ALA A 110 -16.11 9.56 15.53
CA ALA A 110 -16.75 10.74 14.93
C ALA A 110 -16.17 11.14 13.57
N LEU A 111 -14.93 10.75 13.23
CA LEU A 111 -14.31 11.03 11.92
C LEU A 111 -14.91 10.21 10.76
N PHE A 112 -15.60 9.10 11.07
CA PHE A 112 -16.33 8.29 10.09
C PHE A 112 -17.83 8.66 10.04
N ALA A 113 -18.27 9.69 10.78
CA ALA A 113 -19.61 10.20 10.65
C ALA A 113 -19.77 10.86 9.26
N PRO A 114 -20.84 10.54 8.49
CA PRO A 114 -21.07 11.19 7.21
C PRO A 114 -21.17 12.71 7.43
N GLN A 115 -20.46 13.48 6.60
CA GLN A 115 -20.46 14.95 6.60
C GLN A 115 -21.86 15.52 6.32
N ARG A 116 -22.77 15.43 7.29
CA ARG A 116 -24.02 16.20 7.32
C ARG A 116 -23.91 17.43 8.23
N ALA A 117 -22.72 17.73 8.75
CA ALA A 117 -22.48 18.86 9.63
C ALA A 117 -21.89 20.11 8.94
N LEU A 118 -21.71 20.11 7.62
CA LEU A 118 -21.40 21.33 6.85
C LEU A 118 -22.65 22.00 6.26
N ALA A 119 -23.85 21.67 6.76
CA ALA A 119 -25.07 22.38 6.44
C ALA A 119 -25.49 23.25 7.62
N SER A 120 -25.20 24.55 7.50
CA SER A 120 -25.82 25.67 8.20
C SER A 120 -25.21 26.09 9.56
N ASP A 121 -24.01 26.65 9.52
CA ASP A 121 -23.71 27.81 10.37
C ASP A 121 -24.10 29.09 9.61
N SER A 122 -25.35 29.51 9.77
CA SER A 122 -25.78 30.86 9.43
C SER A 122 -25.28 31.81 10.52
N HIS A 123 -23.98 32.06 10.56
CA HIS A 123 -23.43 33.20 11.29
C HIS A 123 -23.74 34.45 10.47
N LEU A 124 -24.87 35.08 10.78
CA LEU A 124 -25.22 36.42 10.33
C LEU A 124 -24.11 37.38 10.74
N SER A 125 -23.26 37.76 9.78
CA SER A 125 -22.29 38.83 9.98
C SER A 125 -23.04 40.14 10.29
N PRO A 126 -22.61 40.93 11.29
CA PRO A 126 -23.27 42.19 11.69
C PRO A 126 -23.31 43.26 10.57
N VAL A 127 -22.60 43.02 9.47
CA VAL A 127 -22.65 43.86 8.26
C VAL A 127 -24.00 43.70 7.52
N VAL A 128 -24.62 42.52 7.56
CA VAL A 128 -25.87 42.23 6.84
C VAL A 128 -27.09 42.81 7.55
N THR A 129 -27.07 42.90 8.90
CA THR A 129 -28.15 43.55 9.66
C THR A 129 -28.14 45.07 9.51
N LEU A 130 -26.96 45.70 9.42
CA LEU A 130 -26.84 47.14 9.17
C LEU A 130 -27.36 47.56 7.79
N ALA A 131 -27.14 46.74 6.74
CA ALA A 131 -27.66 47.01 5.41
C ALA A 131 -29.19 47.02 5.37
N SER A 132 -29.86 46.14 6.12
CA SER A 132 -31.32 46.08 6.21
C SER A 132 -31.93 47.26 6.97
N PHE A 133 -31.23 47.79 7.98
CA PHE A 133 -31.68 48.99 8.69
C PHE A 133 -31.58 50.25 7.83
N ILE A 134 -30.54 50.41 7.03
CA ILE A 134 -30.39 51.59 6.16
C ILE A 134 -31.49 51.64 5.08
N VAL A 135 -31.91 50.49 4.55
CA VAL A 135 -32.98 50.42 3.54
C VAL A 135 -34.37 50.72 4.12
N LEU A 136 -34.61 50.42 5.40
CA LEU A 136 -35.90 50.72 6.07
C LEU A 136 -36.05 52.19 6.49
N PHE A 137 -34.94 52.92 6.67
CA PHE A 137 -34.97 54.33 7.05
C PHE A 137 -34.87 55.31 5.87
N TYR A 138 -34.73 54.81 4.63
CA TYR A 138 -34.73 55.61 3.39
C TYR A 138 -35.98 55.32 2.52
N LYS A 139 -37.16 55.24 3.13
CA LYS A 139 -38.44 55.41 2.44
C LYS A 139 -39.36 56.35 3.20
#